data_AF-A0A651F0R6-F1
#
_entry.id   AF-A0A651F0R6-F1
#
_cell.length_a   1.000
_cell.length_b   1.000
_cell.length_c   1.000
_cell.angle_alpha   90.00
_cell.angle_beta   90.00
_cell.angle_gamma   90.00
#
_symmetry.space_group_name_H-M   'P 1'
#
loop_
_entity.id
_entity.type
_entity.pdbx_description
1 polymer ?
#
loop_
_entity_poly.entity_id
_entity_poly.type
_entity_poly.pdbx_seq_one_letter_code
_entity_poly.pdbx_strand_id
1 'polypeptide(L)'
;MREEDLAGAVELGGRLRGLLLGVLDALPTSHRTGHALTERLGIEGTTARRIIRATRDHADELEVLSRSPSPEALRSVARAGAGAIDPFVIAELHKTADRLENLSQRFGGRTAFIRLLREGGFAQEHAAAGAAIDPSVPIADRRLLTPGIATEDGHLVKDVRTGESWGVDSGGAIMPEGAVHDEPTGPLIAWSGGFDAEDPFARDPRVWSPNALDALADRCRAITRSWAADHALLLRPHARHILGDLNRCTRFVREVCESGPEPGRIGLALDPVGLLEPSMLRAAPDHLERIFGLLASRCRVLILTDLREPEGEITEDDPEFVALSPCPVDAGVLDASLLADLIRRHLPLETPIYLPFPDTAAQVAALDRHR
;
A
#
# COMPACT_ATOMS: atom_id res chain seq x y z
N MET A 1 4.03 1.27 -22.91
CA MET A 1 4.86 0.13 -23.38
C MET A 1 3.97 -0.75 -24.25
N ARG A 2 4.47 -1.29 -25.37
CA ARG A 2 3.65 -2.20 -26.19
C ARG A 2 3.41 -3.49 -25.40
N GLU A 3 2.28 -4.16 -25.64
CA GLU A 3 1.91 -5.39 -24.95
C GLU A 3 2.99 -6.48 -25.07
N GLU A 4 3.58 -6.64 -26.27
CA GLU A 4 4.71 -7.55 -26.52
C GLU A 4 5.94 -7.22 -25.65
N ASP A 5 6.20 -5.93 -25.42
CA ASP A 5 7.34 -5.48 -24.62
C ASP A 5 7.11 -5.73 -23.12
N LEU A 6 5.86 -5.61 -22.67
CA LEU A 6 5.46 -5.94 -21.30
C LEU A 6 5.55 -7.44 -21.06
N ALA A 7 5.02 -8.26 -21.96
CA ALA A 7 5.12 -9.72 -21.87
C ALA A 7 6.60 -10.19 -21.86
N GLY A 8 7.43 -9.60 -22.72
CA GLY A 8 8.87 -9.86 -22.72
C GLY A 8 9.57 -9.41 -21.43
N ALA A 9 9.10 -8.33 -20.79
CA ALA A 9 9.62 -7.89 -19.49
C ALA A 9 9.22 -8.85 -18.36
N VAL A 10 7.98 -9.34 -18.34
CA VAL A 10 7.52 -10.35 -17.36
C VAL A 10 8.33 -11.64 -17.50
N GLU A 11 8.47 -12.19 -18.71
CA GLU A 11 9.29 -13.39 -18.96
C GLU A 11 10.74 -13.19 -18.49
N LEU A 12 11.33 -12.04 -18.83
CA LEU A 12 12.70 -11.71 -18.44
C LEU A 12 12.86 -11.58 -16.92
N GLY A 13 11.87 -11.00 -16.25
CA GLY A 13 11.82 -10.86 -14.79
C GLY A 13 11.80 -12.21 -14.07
N GLY A 14 10.89 -13.11 -14.49
CA GLY A 14 10.80 -14.46 -13.93
C GLY A 14 12.10 -15.25 -14.16
N ARG A 15 12.67 -15.18 -15.37
CA ARG A 15 13.96 -15.81 -15.68
C ARG A 15 15.09 -15.24 -14.83
N LEU A 16 15.18 -13.92 -14.70
CA LEU A 16 16.21 -13.27 -13.89
C LEU A 16 16.10 -13.68 -12.43
N ARG A 17 14.90 -13.76 -11.88
CA ARG A 17 14.69 -14.24 -10.50
C ARG A 17 15.26 -15.64 -10.29
N GLY A 18 14.93 -16.58 -11.18
CA GLY A 18 15.45 -17.95 -11.12
C GLY A 18 16.99 -18.01 -11.16
N LEU A 19 17.61 -17.20 -12.03
CA LEU A 19 19.07 -17.12 -12.10
C LEU A 19 19.69 -16.52 -10.85
N LEU A 20 19.11 -15.46 -10.30
CA LEU A 20 19.60 -14.84 -9.05
C LEU A 20 19.45 -15.79 -7.84
N LEU A 21 18.40 -16.62 -7.81
CA LEU A 21 18.29 -17.70 -6.83
C LEU A 21 19.39 -18.74 -7.03
N GLY A 22 19.69 -19.12 -8.28
CA GLY A 22 20.83 -20.00 -8.59
C GLY A 22 22.19 -19.42 -8.16
N VAL A 23 22.36 -18.09 -8.20
CA VAL A 23 23.54 -17.43 -7.61
C VAL A 23 23.57 -17.62 -6.07
N LEU A 24 22.43 -17.49 -5.41
CA LEU A 24 22.33 -17.69 -3.95
C LEU A 24 22.54 -19.16 -3.53
N ASP A 25 22.25 -20.11 -4.40
CA ASP A 25 22.48 -21.54 -4.15
C ASP A 25 23.99 -21.89 -4.08
N ALA A 26 24.88 -21.03 -4.59
CA ALA A 26 26.33 -21.15 -4.38
C ALA A 26 26.76 -20.90 -2.92
N LEU A 27 25.84 -20.40 -2.08
CA LEU A 27 26.02 -20.16 -0.65
C LEU A 27 25.22 -21.17 0.19
N PRO A 28 25.74 -21.57 1.37
CA PRO A 28 24.93 -22.27 2.36
C PRO A 28 23.68 -21.46 2.73
N THR A 29 22.54 -22.13 2.95
CA THR A 29 21.25 -21.47 3.23
C THR A 29 21.32 -20.48 4.39
N SER A 30 22.08 -20.80 5.44
CA SER A 30 22.31 -19.94 6.61
C SER A 30 23.12 -18.66 6.33
N HIS A 31 23.73 -18.56 5.14
CA HIS A 31 24.64 -17.48 4.77
C HIS A 31 24.16 -16.72 3.53
N ARG A 32 22.88 -16.80 3.15
CA ARG A 32 22.31 -16.05 2.00
C ARG A 32 22.13 -14.57 2.34
N THR A 33 23.22 -13.87 2.58
CA THR A 33 23.27 -12.44 2.92
C THR A 33 24.12 -11.68 1.91
N GLY A 34 23.94 -10.36 1.83
CA GLY A 34 24.76 -9.52 0.95
C GLY A 34 26.24 -9.54 1.31
N HIS A 35 26.56 -9.68 2.60
CA HIS A 35 27.96 -9.77 3.07
C HIS A 35 28.62 -11.06 2.59
N ALA A 36 27.97 -12.20 2.77
CA ALA A 36 28.50 -13.50 2.33
C ALA A 36 28.68 -13.59 0.81
N LEU A 37 27.76 -13.00 0.04
CA LEU A 37 27.93 -12.87 -1.42
C LEU A 37 29.19 -12.08 -1.78
N THR A 38 29.44 -10.98 -1.08
CA THR A 38 30.62 -10.13 -1.30
C THR A 38 31.91 -10.89 -0.99
N GLU A 39 31.96 -11.57 0.16
CA GLU A 39 33.12 -12.33 0.61
C GLU A 39 33.41 -13.54 -0.30
N ARG A 40 32.37 -14.30 -0.65
CA ARG A 40 32.53 -15.59 -1.34
C ARG A 40 32.66 -15.46 -2.85
N LEU A 41 31.99 -14.48 -3.46
CA LEU A 41 32.02 -14.28 -4.91
C LEU A 41 32.87 -13.09 -5.33
N GLY A 42 33.40 -12.29 -4.39
CA GLY A 42 34.20 -11.11 -4.71
C GLY A 42 33.43 -10.01 -5.46
N ILE A 43 32.09 -9.97 -5.32
CA ILE A 43 31.24 -8.98 -5.99
C ILE A 43 31.04 -7.73 -5.12
N GLU A 44 30.76 -6.58 -5.74
CA GLU A 44 30.52 -5.33 -5.01
C GLU A 44 29.30 -5.44 -4.07
N GLY A 45 29.40 -4.86 -2.87
CA GLY A 45 28.34 -4.94 -1.86
C GLY A 45 27.01 -4.29 -2.27
N THR A 46 27.00 -3.30 -3.18
CA THR A 46 25.75 -2.76 -3.75
C THR A 46 25.06 -3.78 -4.65
N THR A 47 25.82 -4.47 -5.50
CA THR A 47 25.37 -5.58 -6.36
C THR A 47 24.82 -6.72 -5.51
N ALA A 48 25.55 -7.15 -4.47
CA ALA A 48 25.10 -8.20 -3.56
C ALA A 48 23.77 -7.86 -2.87
N ARG A 49 23.60 -6.62 -2.38
CA ARG A 49 22.32 -6.17 -1.79
C ARG A 49 21.18 -6.16 -2.80
N ARG A 50 21.43 -5.81 -4.06
CA ARG A 50 20.41 -5.86 -5.12
C ARG A 50 20.00 -7.28 -5.48
N ILE A 51 20.93 -8.24 -5.49
CA ILE A 51 20.61 -9.67 -5.66
C ILE A 51 19.64 -10.09 -4.56
N ILE A 52 20.00 -9.90 -3.29
CA ILE A 52 19.13 -10.25 -2.15
C ILE A 52 17.76 -9.58 -2.24
N ARG A 53 17.72 -8.29 -2.59
CA ARG A 53 16.46 -7.55 -2.70
C ARG A 53 15.58 -8.05 -3.84
N ALA A 54 16.17 -8.44 -4.97
CA ALA A 54 15.45 -8.95 -6.13
C ALA A 54 14.98 -10.41 -5.96
N THR A 55 15.58 -11.16 -5.04
CA THR A 55 15.19 -12.56 -4.75
C THR A 55 14.34 -12.73 -3.49
N ARG A 56 14.06 -11.66 -2.74
CA ARG A 56 13.16 -11.73 -1.58
C ARG A 56 11.80 -12.29 -2.00
N ASP A 57 11.22 -13.11 -1.12
CA ASP A 57 9.89 -13.67 -1.34
C ASP A 57 8.90 -12.53 -1.62
N HIS A 58 8.01 -12.75 -2.59
CA HIS A 58 6.93 -11.85 -3.03
C HIS A 58 7.23 -10.73 -4.03
N ALA A 59 8.44 -10.66 -4.62
CA ALA A 59 8.63 -9.77 -5.79
C ALA A 59 7.96 -10.36 -7.04
N ASP A 60 7.03 -9.63 -7.66
CA ASP A 60 6.54 -9.95 -9.00
C ASP A 60 7.66 -9.81 -10.04
N GLU A 61 7.48 -10.38 -11.22
CA GLU A 61 8.49 -10.44 -12.27
C GLU A 61 9.00 -9.05 -12.69
N LEU A 62 8.12 -8.05 -12.77
CA LEU A 62 8.50 -6.69 -13.16
C LEU A 62 9.24 -5.98 -12.02
N GLU A 63 8.84 -6.24 -10.79
CA GLU A 63 9.50 -5.75 -9.60
C GLU A 63 10.93 -6.30 -9.48
N VAL A 64 11.14 -7.58 -9.82
CA VAL A 64 12.49 -8.19 -9.94
C VAL A 64 13.33 -7.37 -10.92
N LEU A 65 12.79 -7.05 -12.10
CA LEU A 65 13.50 -6.20 -13.06
C LEU A 65 13.77 -4.79 -12.51
N SER A 66 12.92 -4.21 -11.67
CA SER A 66 13.15 -2.87 -11.12
C SER A 66 14.22 -2.85 -10.01
N ARG A 67 14.41 -3.98 -9.31
CA ARG A 67 15.28 -4.13 -8.14
C ARG A 67 16.63 -4.78 -8.46
N SER A 68 16.73 -5.45 -9.60
CA SER A 68 17.91 -6.21 -10.00
C SER A 68 19.17 -5.35 -10.21
N PRO A 69 20.37 -5.97 -10.16
CA PRO A 69 21.60 -5.33 -10.61
C PRO A 69 21.49 -4.80 -12.05
N SER A 70 22.39 -3.88 -12.42
CA SER A 70 22.51 -3.45 -13.82
C SER A 70 23.03 -4.60 -14.70
N PRO A 71 22.82 -4.55 -16.03
CA PRO A 71 23.42 -5.54 -16.94
C PRO A 71 24.92 -5.76 -16.70
N GLU A 72 25.69 -4.68 -16.53
CA GLU A 72 27.12 -4.80 -16.27
C GLU A 72 27.43 -5.45 -14.92
N ALA A 73 26.64 -5.13 -13.89
CA ALA A 73 26.78 -5.80 -12.59
C ALA A 73 26.44 -7.30 -12.68
N LEU A 74 25.42 -7.68 -13.46
CA LEU A 74 25.11 -9.10 -13.70
C LEU A 74 26.26 -9.83 -14.42
N ARG A 75 26.87 -9.21 -15.43
CA ARG A 75 28.07 -9.74 -16.09
C ARG A 75 29.25 -9.85 -15.12
N SER A 76 29.41 -8.88 -14.22
CA SER A 76 30.43 -8.92 -13.18
C SER A 76 30.22 -10.07 -12.20
N VAL A 77 28.98 -10.35 -11.80
CA VAL A 77 28.64 -11.51 -10.97
C VAL A 77 29.00 -12.82 -11.69
N ALA A 78 28.64 -12.92 -12.97
CA ALA A 78 28.93 -14.10 -13.79
C ALA A 78 30.45 -14.35 -13.92
N ARG A 79 31.25 -13.29 -14.11
CA ARG A 79 32.72 -13.38 -14.14
C ARG A 79 33.32 -13.76 -12.79
N ALA A 80 32.89 -13.10 -11.72
CA ALA A 80 33.47 -13.27 -10.39
C ALA A 80 33.07 -14.60 -9.74
N GLY A 81 31.88 -15.12 -10.06
CA GLY A 81 31.41 -16.42 -9.61
C GLY A 81 31.91 -17.63 -10.41
N ALA A 82 32.83 -17.44 -11.37
CA ALA A 82 33.40 -18.53 -12.15
C ALA A 82 34.08 -19.56 -11.23
N GLY A 83 33.56 -20.79 -11.21
CA GLY A 83 34.02 -21.88 -10.33
C GLY A 83 33.26 -22.04 -9.02
N ALA A 84 32.42 -21.07 -8.64
CA ALA A 84 31.53 -21.16 -7.47
C ALA A 84 30.05 -21.30 -7.85
N ILE A 85 29.66 -20.77 -9.01
CA ILE A 85 28.30 -20.82 -9.56
C ILE A 85 28.24 -21.85 -10.68
N ASP A 86 27.09 -22.52 -10.81
CA ASP A 86 26.84 -23.45 -11.90
C ASP A 86 27.11 -22.79 -13.29
N PRO A 87 27.89 -23.43 -14.19
CA PRO A 87 28.22 -22.87 -15.49
C PRO A 87 27.01 -22.50 -16.37
N PHE A 88 25.90 -23.23 -16.25
CA PHE A 88 24.64 -22.90 -16.93
C PHE A 88 24.07 -21.58 -16.43
N VAL A 89 24.06 -21.36 -15.10
CA VAL A 89 23.60 -20.10 -14.51
C VAL A 89 24.47 -18.93 -14.97
N ILE A 90 25.80 -19.11 -15.04
CA ILE A 90 26.74 -18.10 -15.56
C ILE A 90 26.39 -17.73 -17.02
N ALA A 91 26.25 -18.73 -17.90
CA ALA A 91 25.95 -18.50 -19.30
C ALA A 91 24.60 -17.80 -19.49
N GLU A 92 23.59 -18.18 -18.70
CA GLU A 92 22.26 -17.58 -18.77
C GLU A 92 22.18 -16.19 -18.14
N LEU A 93 23.01 -15.89 -17.14
CA LEU A 93 23.16 -14.53 -16.62
C LEU A 93 23.69 -13.56 -17.69
N HIS A 94 24.68 -13.98 -18.48
CA HIS A 94 25.17 -13.17 -19.60
C HIS A 94 24.07 -12.87 -20.63
N LYS A 95 23.36 -13.90 -21.09
CA LYS A 95 22.25 -13.73 -22.05
C LYS A 95 21.14 -12.85 -21.49
N THR A 96 20.81 -13.02 -20.21
CA THR A 96 19.77 -12.23 -19.52
C THR A 96 20.19 -10.78 -19.34
N ALA A 97 21.48 -10.52 -19.06
CA ALA A 97 22.04 -9.18 -19.01
C ALA A 97 21.93 -8.48 -20.37
N ASP A 98 22.26 -9.16 -21.46
CA ASP A 98 22.16 -8.62 -22.82
C ASP A 98 20.70 -8.31 -23.20
N ARG A 99 19.76 -9.22 -22.88
CA ARG A 99 18.31 -8.97 -23.07
C ARG A 99 17.84 -7.77 -22.26
N LEU A 100 18.26 -7.65 -21.00
CA LEU A 100 17.89 -6.52 -20.13
C LEU A 100 18.45 -5.20 -20.62
N GLU A 101 19.69 -5.19 -21.12
CA GLU A 101 20.31 -4.00 -21.71
C GLU A 101 19.57 -3.56 -22.98
N ASN A 102 19.34 -4.49 -23.91
CA ASN A 102 18.59 -4.21 -25.15
C ASN A 102 17.18 -3.69 -24.86
N LEU A 103 16.47 -4.34 -23.93
CA LEU A 103 15.13 -3.88 -23.52
C LEU A 103 15.20 -2.48 -22.90
N SER A 104 16.15 -2.23 -22.01
CA SER A 104 16.32 -0.92 -21.38
C SER A 104 16.66 0.19 -22.39
N GLN A 105 17.54 -0.08 -23.36
CA GLN A 105 17.93 0.88 -24.39
C GLN A 105 16.74 1.30 -25.27
N ARG A 106 15.83 0.36 -25.59
CA ARG A 106 14.59 0.67 -26.34
C ARG A 106 13.68 1.68 -25.64
N PHE A 107 13.83 1.85 -24.32
CA PHE A 107 13.08 2.82 -23.52
C PHE A 107 13.94 4.02 -23.07
N GLY A 108 15.03 4.32 -23.76
CA GLY A 108 15.89 5.47 -23.41
C GLY A 108 16.84 5.19 -22.24
N GLY A 109 17.14 3.92 -21.98
CA GLY A 109 18.08 3.48 -20.96
C GLY A 109 17.43 2.95 -19.68
N ARG A 110 18.28 2.47 -18.77
CA ARG A 110 17.83 1.72 -17.57
C ARG A 110 16.95 2.54 -16.63
N THR A 111 17.30 3.80 -16.40
CA THR A 111 16.52 4.69 -15.51
C THR A 111 15.12 4.92 -16.05
N ALA A 112 15.00 5.25 -17.34
CA ALA A 112 13.72 5.47 -18.00
C ALA A 112 12.89 4.17 -18.06
N PHE A 113 13.53 3.02 -18.29
CA PHE A 113 12.87 1.72 -18.24
C PHE A 113 12.35 1.37 -16.83
N ILE A 114 13.15 1.55 -15.78
CA ILE A 114 12.71 1.30 -14.39
C ILE A 114 11.55 2.22 -14.02
N ARG A 115 11.65 3.50 -14.40
CA ARG A 115 10.58 4.47 -14.19
C ARG A 115 9.30 4.01 -14.88
N LEU A 116 9.40 3.59 -16.15
CA LEU A 116 8.27 3.07 -16.91
C LEU A 116 7.68 1.79 -16.30
N LEU A 117 8.48 0.88 -15.75
CA LEU A 117 7.96 -0.30 -15.06
C LEU A 117 7.18 0.08 -13.80
N ARG A 118 7.67 1.08 -13.04
CA ARG A 118 7.01 1.58 -11.83
C ARG A 118 5.76 2.39 -12.13
N GLU A 119 5.74 3.12 -13.23
CA GLU A 119 4.60 3.96 -13.63
C GLU A 119 3.55 3.14 -14.40
N GLY A 120 3.99 2.22 -15.27
CA GLY A 120 3.13 1.44 -16.17
C GLY A 120 2.63 0.12 -15.60
N GLY A 121 3.37 -0.52 -14.68
CA GLY A 121 2.93 -1.76 -14.02
C GLY A 121 1.85 -1.54 -12.97
N PHE A 122 1.81 -0.35 -12.36
CA PHE A 122 0.74 0.00 -11.44
C PHE A 122 -0.50 0.50 -12.19
N ALA A 123 -0.35 1.37 -13.19
CA ALA A 123 -1.48 2.02 -13.86
C ALA A 123 -2.42 1.08 -14.65
N GLN A 124 -1.95 -0.07 -15.16
CA GLN A 124 -2.79 -0.96 -15.97
C GLN A 124 -3.66 -1.95 -15.16
N GLU A 125 -3.31 -2.28 -13.92
CA GLU A 125 -4.22 -3.03 -13.04
C GLU A 125 -5.37 -2.16 -12.50
N HIS A 126 -5.26 -0.83 -12.56
CA HIS A 126 -6.32 0.09 -12.11
C HIS A 126 -7.56 0.13 -13.00
N ALA A 127 -7.49 -0.40 -14.22
CA ALA A 127 -8.64 -0.49 -15.12
C ALA A 127 -9.47 -1.77 -14.96
N ALA A 128 -9.06 -2.71 -14.09
CA ALA A 128 -9.68 -4.03 -14.00
C ALA A 128 -10.99 -4.08 -13.20
N ALA A 129 -11.33 -3.04 -12.44
CA ALA A 129 -12.68 -2.87 -11.89
C ALA A 129 -13.37 -1.80 -12.74
N GLY A 130 -14.31 -2.21 -13.60
CA GLY A 130 -15.04 -1.36 -14.55
C GLY A 130 -15.96 -0.29 -13.94
N ALA A 131 -15.52 0.33 -12.85
CA ALA A 131 -16.18 1.43 -12.20
C ALA A 131 -15.86 2.74 -12.92
N ALA A 132 -16.90 3.51 -13.24
CA ALA A 132 -16.74 4.76 -13.96
C ALA A 132 -16.06 5.79 -13.04
N ILE A 133 -14.99 6.41 -13.53
CA ILE A 133 -14.46 7.66 -13.00
C ILE A 133 -14.97 8.76 -13.92
N ASP A 134 -15.70 9.73 -13.36
CA ASP A 134 -16.12 10.92 -14.07
C ASP A 134 -15.68 12.16 -13.27
N PRO A 135 -14.62 12.86 -13.73
CA PRO A 135 -14.13 14.04 -13.04
C PRO A 135 -15.12 15.21 -13.11
N SER A 136 -16.14 15.13 -13.97
CA SER A 136 -17.17 16.15 -14.05
C SER A 136 -18.23 16.02 -12.95
N VAL A 137 -18.35 14.91 -12.24
CA VAL A 137 -19.38 14.76 -11.19
C VAL A 137 -18.97 15.53 -9.92
N PRO A 138 -19.81 16.48 -9.43
CA PRO A 138 -19.59 17.15 -8.14
C PRO A 138 -19.46 16.18 -6.97
N ILE A 139 -18.72 16.56 -5.93
CA ILE A 139 -18.58 15.73 -4.72
C ILE A 139 -19.91 15.67 -3.97
N ALA A 140 -20.72 16.73 -3.97
CA ALA A 140 -22.09 16.69 -3.44
C ALA A 140 -22.99 15.62 -4.10
N ASP A 141 -22.69 15.25 -5.35
CA ASP A 141 -23.47 14.27 -6.11
C ASP A 141 -22.99 12.82 -5.88
N ARG A 142 -21.91 12.62 -5.13
CA ARG A 142 -21.42 11.29 -4.73
C ARG A 142 -22.21 10.74 -3.53
N ARG A 143 -22.00 9.46 -3.24
CA ARG A 143 -22.58 8.79 -2.07
C ARG A 143 -21.83 9.25 -0.81
N LEU A 144 -22.52 9.99 0.07
CA LEU A 144 -21.93 10.55 1.28
C LEU A 144 -22.37 9.78 2.53
N LEU A 145 -21.41 9.48 3.38
CA LEU A 145 -21.61 8.88 4.70
C LEU A 145 -21.31 9.92 5.78
N THR A 146 -22.12 9.95 6.84
CA THR A 146 -22.01 10.94 7.92
C THR A 146 -22.03 10.28 9.30
N PRO A 147 -21.43 10.92 10.32
CA PRO A 147 -21.44 10.37 11.67
C PRO A 147 -22.89 10.25 12.16
N GLY A 148 -23.24 9.08 12.66
CA GLY A 148 -24.54 8.78 13.25
C GLY A 148 -24.48 8.77 14.77
N ILE A 149 -25.27 7.90 15.38
CA ILE A 149 -25.42 7.81 16.84
C ILE A 149 -24.21 7.06 17.42
N ALA A 150 -23.58 7.64 18.44
CA ALA A 150 -22.56 6.96 19.23
C ALA A 150 -23.18 5.80 20.03
N THR A 151 -22.48 4.68 20.07
CA THR A 151 -22.84 3.45 20.82
C THR A 151 -21.76 3.15 21.85
N GLU A 152 -22.00 2.22 22.76
CA GLU A 152 -20.99 1.81 23.75
C GLU A 152 -19.73 1.23 23.08
N ASP A 153 -19.88 0.57 21.92
CA ASP A 153 -18.78 -0.10 21.19
C ASP A 153 -18.29 0.66 19.95
N GLY A 154 -18.67 1.92 19.75
CA GLY A 154 -18.37 2.61 18.48
C GLY A 154 -19.28 3.77 18.14
N HIS A 155 -19.38 4.07 16.85
CA HIS A 155 -20.46 4.92 16.32
C HIS A 155 -21.02 4.34 15.02
N LEU A 156 -22.33 4.48 14.84
CA LEU A 156 -22.95 4.19 13.56
C LEU A 156 -22.65 5.33 12.59
N VAL A 157 -22.46 5.00 11.33
CA VAL A 157 -22.35 5.95 10.22
C VAL A 157 -23.56 5.76 9.32
N LYS A 158 -24.16 6.86 8.85
CA LYS A 158 -25.37 6.81 8.04
C LYS A 158 -25.10 7.31 6.63
N ASP A 159 -25.59 6.55 5.67
CA ASP A 159 -25.75 7.02 4.30
C ASP A 159 -26.81 8.12 4.24
N VAL A 160 -26.42 9.30 3.76
CA VAL A 160 -27.29 10.48 3.71
C VAL A 160 -28.49 10.27 2.76
N ARG A 161 -28.32 9.45 1.72
CA ARG A 161 -29.34 9.20 0.69
C ARG A 161 -30.24 8.03 1.07
N THR A 162 -29.66 6.92 1.49
CA THR A 162 -30.41 5.66 1.70
C THR A 162 -30.83 5.45 3.16
N GLY A 163 -30.18 6.12 4.11
CA GLY A 163 -30.38 5.88 5.55
C GLY A 163 -29.73 4.58 6.06
N GLU A 164 -29.03 3.83 5.20
CA GLU A 164 -28.28 2.63 5.58
C GLU A 164 -27.25 2.96 6.67
N SER A 165 -27.12 2.07 7.67
CA SER A 165 -26.21 2.26 8.81
C SER A 165 -25.01 1.33 8.72
N TRP A 166 -23.82 1.88 8.94
CA TRP A 166 -22.53 1.20 8.91
C TRP A 166 -21.93 1.27 10.31
N GLY A 167 -21.26 0.20 10.75
CA GLY A 167 -20.55 0.21 12.02
C GLY A 167 -19.18 0.87 11.86
N VAL A 168 -18.81 1.76 12.77
CA VAL A 168 -17.42 2.22 12.91
C VAL A 168 -16.97 1.94 14.33
N ASP A 169 -15.95 1.10 14.46
CA ASP A 169 -15.28 0.88 15.72
C ASP A 169 -14.37 2.09 16.00
N SER A 170 -14.75 2.88 17.00
CA SER A 170 -14.05 4.12 17.36
C SER A 170 -12.87 3.89 18.31
N GLY A 171 -12.70 2.69 18.87
CA GLY A 171 -11.70 2.41 19.90
C GLY A 171 -10.92 1.09 19.74
N GLY A 172 -11.41 0.14 18.96
CA GLY A 172 -10.79 -1.17 18.75
C GLY A 172 -9.88 -1.22 17.53
N ALA A 173 -8.57 -1.34 17.77
CA ALA A 173 -7.73 -2.04 16.81
C ALA A 173 -8.20 -3.50 16.72
N ILE A 174 -8.14 -4.14 15.55
CA ILE A 174 -8.53 -5.57 15.43
C ILE A 174 -7.50 -6.55 16.01
N MET A 175 -6.33 -6.04 16.40
CA MET A 175 -5.13 -6.79 16.76
C MET A 175 -4.85 -7.06 18.26
N PRO A 176 -5.52 -6.48 19.28
CA PRO A 176 -5.43 -7.05 20.61
C PRO A 176 -6.14 -8.42 20.64
N GLU A 177 -5.47 -9.40 21.25
CA GLU A 177 -5.98 -10.74 21.45
C GLU A 177 -7.24 -10.67 22.35
N GLY A 178 -8.37 -11.22 21.90
CA GLY A 178 -9.64 -11.22 22.65
C GLY A 178 -10.65 -10.14 22.28
N ALA A 179 -10.36 -9.24 21.32
CA ALA A 179 -11.38 -8.36 20.77
C ALA A 179 -12.53 -9.20 20.15
N VAL A 180 -13.73 -9.06 20.68
CA VAL A 180 -14.93 -9.71 20.13
C VAL A 180 -15.71 -8.63 19.40
N HIS A 181 -15.97 -8.85 18.12
CA HIS A 181 -16.87 -7.99 17.34
C HIS A 181 -18.10 -8.83 17.03
N ASP A 182 -19.23 -8.44 17.61
CA ASP A 182 -20.53 -8.98 17.21
C ASP A 182 -20.79 -8.70 15.74
N GLU A 183 -21.66 -9.50 15.12
CA GLU A 183 -22.01 -9.32 13.72
C GLU A 183 -22.66 -7.94 13.52
N PRO A 184 -22.09 -7.07 12.66
CA PRO A 184 -22.67 -5.75 12.40
C PRO A 184 -23.96 -5.88 11.57
N THR A 185 -24.73 -4.80 11.48
CA THR A 185 -25.90 -4.71 10.57
C THR A 185 -25.55 -4.21 9.16
N GLY A 186 -24.26 -4.08 8.86
CA GLY A 186 -23.69 -3.55 7.63
C GLY A 186 -22.16 -3.70 7.65
N PRO A 187 -21.40 -3.02 6.77
CA PRO A 187 -19.95 -3.05 6.85
C PRO A 187 -19.44 -2.49 8.19
N LEU A 188 -18.43 -3.13 8.77
CA LEU A 188 -17.70 -2.65 9.94
C LEU A 188 -16.39 -2.02 9.49
N ILE A 189 -16.18 -0.74 9.83
CA ILE A 189 -14.89 -0.07 9.67
C ILE A 189 -14.12 -0.20 10.99
N ALA A 190 -12.91 -0.74 10.93
CA ALA A 190 -12.03 -0.87 12.10
C ALA A 190 -10.60 -0.47 11.76
N TRP A 191 -9.83 -0.04 12.75
CA TRP A 191 -8.41 0.23 12.54
C TRP A 191 -7.63 -1.06 12.29
N SER A 192 -6.68 -1.03 11.36
CA SER A 192 -5.77 -2.16 11.12
C SER A 192 -4.91 -2.54 12.34
N GLY A 193 -4.69 -1.59 13.27
CA GLY A 193 -4.13 -1.85 14.58
C GLY A 193 -2.61 -2.03 14.64
N GLY A 194 -2.10 -2.02 15.87
CA GLY A 194 -0.72 -2.33 16.24
C GLY A 194 -0.64 -3.52 17.19
N PHE A 195 0.52 -3.71 17.83
CA PHE A 195 0.74 -4.77 18.82
C PHE A 195 0.63 -4.27 20.27
N ASP A 196 0.44 -2.97 20.46
CA ASP A 196 0.19 -2.37 21.76
C ASP A 196 -1.32 -2.34 22.01
N ALA A 197 -1.73 -2.91 23.13
CA ALA A 197 -3.13 -3.04 23.51
C ALA A 197 -3.64 -1.82 24.28
N GLU A 198 -2.75 -1.01 24.86
CA GLU A 198 -3.10 0.17 25.64
C GLU A 198 -3.17 1.42 24.75
N ASP A 199 -2.25 1.54 23.78
CA ASP A 199 -2.27 2.59 22.77
C ASP A 199 -2.15 2.00 21.36
N PRO A 200 -3.25 1.90 20.58
CA PRO A 200 -3.21 1.37 19.23
C PRO A 200 -2.33 2.19 18.27
N PHE A 201 -2.02 3.44 18.62
CA PHE A 201 -1.18 4.36 17.86
C PHE A 201 0.26 4.43 18.40
N ALA A 202 0.64 3.59 19.36
CA ALA A 202 2.01 3.49 19.82
C ALA A 202 2.93 3.01 18.68
N ARG A 203 4.15 3.56 18.64
CA ARG A 203 5.15 3.15 17.66
C ARG A 203 5.73 1.80 18.07
N ASP A 204 5.41 0.77 17.29
CA ASP A 204 5.96 -0.57 17.51
C ASP A 204 6.65 -1.11 16.24
N PRO A 205 7.97 -1.37 16.26
CA PRO A 205 8.67 -1.88 15.09
C PRO A 205 8.19 -3.26 14.62
N ARG A 206 7.51 -4.03 15.47
CA ARG A 206 6.90 -5.33 15.12
C ARG A 206 5.84 -5.19 14.03
N VAL A 207 5.18 -4.02 13.91
CA VAL A 207 4.20 -3.77 12.83
C VAL A 207 4.86 -3.94 11.47
N TRP A 208 6.17 -3.68 11.34
CA TRP A 208 6.90 -3.84 10.08
C TRP A 208 7.47 -5.25 9.84
N SER A 209 7.25 -6.19 10.75
CA SER A 209 7.67 -7.58 10.55
C SER A 209 6.90 -8.22 9.38
N PRO A 210 7.51 -9.19 8.65
CA PRO A 210 6.82 -9.95 7.61
C PRO A 210 5.55 -10.63 8.11
N ASN A 211 5.62 -11.19 9.33
CA ASN A 211 4.53 -11.95 9.94
C ASN A 211 3.35 -11.09 10.39
N ALA A 212 3.54 -9.78 10.58
CA ALA A 212 2.47 -8.90 11.04
C ALA A 212 1.30 -8.86 10.04
N LEU A 213 1.59 -8.86 8.74
CA LEU A 213 0.54 -8.82 7.72
C LEU A 213 -0.24 -10.13 7.64
N ASP A 214 0.47 -11.26 7.77
CA ASP A 214 -0.16 -12.58 7.75
C ASP A 214 -1.03 -12.78 9.00
N ALA A 215 -0.55 -12.34 10.17
CA ALA A 215 -1.33 -12.35 11.41
C ALA A 215 -2.59 -11.48 11.30
N LEU A 216 -2.49 -10.28 10.73
CA LEU A 216 -3.63 -9.41 10.45
C LEU A 216 -4.64 -10.10 9.52
N ALA A 217 -4.16 -10.73 8.44
CA ALA A 217 -5.02 -11.41 7.48
C ALA A 217 -5.77 -12.59 8.11
N ASP A 218 -5.08 -13.41 8.91
CA ASP A 218 -5.69 -14.53 9.63
C ASP A 218 -6.71 -14.05 10.65
N ARG A 219 -6.42 -12.94 11.34
CA ARG A 219 -7.35 -12.30 12.27
C ARG A 219 -8.61 -11.82 11.57
N CYS A 220 -8.48 -11.10 10.45
CA CYS A 220 -9.63 -10.66 9.65
C CYS A 220 -10.50 -11.84 9.22
N ARG A 221 -9.88 -12.91 8.69
CA ARG A 221 -10.61 -14.12 8.28
C ARG A 221 -11.32 -14.79 9.45
N ALA A 222 -10.69 -14.82 10.62
CA ALA A 222 -11.31 -15.39 11.81
C ALA A 222 -12.55 -14.59 12.25
N ILE A 223 -12.48 -13.26 12.20
CA ILE A 223 -13.59 -12.36 12.52
C ILE A 223 -14.73 -12.54 11.50
N THR A 224 -14.43 -12.47 10.21
CA THR A 224 -15.48 -12.49 9.18
C THR A 224 -16.12 -13.86 8.98
N ARG A 225 -15.48 -14.97 9.39
CA ARG A 225 -15.96 -16.34 9.13
C ARG A 225 -17.39 -16.58 9.62
N SER A 226 -17.77 -15.99 10.76
CA SER A 226 -19.10 -16.19 11.36
C SER A 226 -20.16 -15.19 10.89
N TRP A 227 -19.78 -14.11 10.21
CA TRP A 227 -20.73 -13.10 9.74
C TRP A 227 -21.49 -13.60 8.51
N ALA A 228 -22.64 -13.00 8.21
CA ALA A 228 -23.36 -13.19 6.97
C ALA A 228 -22.52 -12.73 5.76
N ALA A 229 -22.87 -13.24 4.59
CA ALA A 229 -22.08 -13.08 3.36
C ALA A 229 -22.06 -11.62 2.83
N ASP A 230 -23.06 -10.82 3.18
CA ASP A 230 -23.21 -9.41 2.81
C ASP A 230 -22.53 -8.45 3.80
N HIS A 231 -22.12 -8.93 4.97
CA HIS A 231 -21.28 -8.17 5.91
C HIS A 231 -19.81 -8.19 5.50
N ALA A 232 -19.15 -7.05 5.72
CA ALA A 232 -17.74 -6.88 5.38
C ALA A 232 -16.97 -6.15 6.47
N LEU A 233 -15.71 -6.54 6.65
CA LEU A 233 -14.73 -5.85 7.50
C LEU A 233 -13.87 -4.94 6.63
N LEU A 234 -13.90 -3.64 6.90
CA LEU A 234 -13.11 -2.64 6.20
C LEU A 234 -12.02 -2.12 7.12
N LEU A 235 -10.76 -2.37 6.76
CA LEU A 235 -9.65 -1.90 7.56
C LEU A 235 -9.26 -0.47 7.18
N ARG A 236 -9.18 0.40 8.20
CA ARG A 236 -8.63 1.74 8.11
C ARG A 236 -7.11 1.70 8.31
N PRO A 237 -6.32 2.09 7.31
CA PRO A 237 -4.87 2.18 7.44
C PRO A 237 -4.47 3.38 8.30
N HIS A 238 -3.31 3.30 8.93
CA HIS A 238 -2.70 4.40 9.68
C HIS A 238 -1.18 4.23 9.69
N ALA A 239 -0.41 5.31 9.63
CA ALA A 239 1.05 5.27 9.51
C ALA A 239 1.75 4.42 10.61
N ARG A 240 1.12 4.30 11.77
CA ARG A 240 1.64 3.55 12.93
C ARG A 240 1.07 2.12 13.08
N HIS A 241 0.18 1.69 12.17
CA HIS A 241 -0.44 0.38 12.21
C HIS A 241 0.24 -0.63 11.27
N ILE A 242 -0.22 -1.88 11.29
CA ILE A 242 0.24 -2.94 10.38
C ILE A 242 0.03 -2.54 8.91
N LEU A 243 -1.08 -1.85 8.60
CA LEU A 243 -1.31 -1.22 7.29
C LEU A 243 -0.88 0.26 7.32
N GLY A 244 0.41 0.49 7.57
CA GLY A 244 0.98 1.85 7.71
C GLY A 244 1.77 2.38 6.52
N ASP A 245 1.87 1.62 5.42
CA ASP A 245 2.49 2.13 4.19
C ASP A 245 1.81 1.58 2.93
N LEU A 246 2.12 2.21 1.79
CA LEU A 246 1.55 1.87 0.49
C LEU A 246 1.81 0.43 0.07
N ASN A 247 3.02 -0.09 0.27
CA ASN A 247 3.35 -1.44 -0.16
C ASN A 247 2.53 -2.47 0.62
N ARG A 248 2.38 -2.26 1.92
CA ARG A 248 1.59 -3.12 2.81
C ARG A 248 0.11 -3.05 2.46
N CYS A 249 -0.42 -1.85 2.23
CA CYS A 249 -1.81 -1.67 1.80
C CYS A 249 -2.07 -2.37 0.46
N THR A 250 -1.23 -2.14 -0.56
CA THR A 250 -1.39 -2.78 -1.88
C THR A 250 -1.27 -4.30 -1.79
N ARG A 251 -0.29 -4.81 -1.02
CA ARG A 251 -0.14 -6.25 -0.79
C ARG A 251 -1.38 -6.84 -0.11
N PHE A 252 -1.87 -6.20 0.94
CA PHE A 252 -3.08 -6.63 1.65
C PHE A 252 -4.29 -6.68 0.74
N VAL A 253 -4.53 -5.61 -0.04
CA VAL A 253 -5.66 -5.55 -0.97
C VAL A 253 -5.58 -6.68 -1.99
N ARG A 254 -4.43 -6.86 -2.65
CA ARG A 254 -4.25 -7.90 -3.66
C ARG A 254 -4.41 -9.31 -3.09
N GLU A 255 -3.73 -9.61 -1.99
CA GLU A 255 -3.61 -10.98 -1.46
C GLU A 255 -4.77 -11.37 -0.54
N VAL A 256 -5.39 -10.41 0.14
CA VAL A 256 -6.45 -10.67 1.13
C VAL A 256 -7.82 -10.23 0.62
N CYS A 257 -7.95 -9.02 0.08
CA CYS A 257 -9.25 -8.48 -0.34
C CYS A 257 -9.73 -9.04 -1.68
N GLU A 258 -8.82 -9.15 -2.66
CA GLU A 258 -9.14 -9.49 -4.05
C GLU A 258 -8.94 -10.99 -4.33
N SER A 259 -7.80 -11.56 -3.91
CA SER A 259 -7.44 -12.96 -4.18
C SER A 259 -7.72 -13.92 -3.02
N GLY A 260 -8.31 -13.41 -1.93
CA GLY A 260 -8.60 -14.19 -0.74
C GLY A 260 -9.67 -15.28 -0.96
N PRO A 261 -9.87 -16.18 0.02
CA PRO A 261 -10.87 -17.25 -0.08
C PRO A 261 -12.32 -16.72 -0.17
N GLU A 262 -12.56 -15.50 0.32
CA GLU A 262 -13.86 -14.84 0.29
C GLU A 262 -13.72 -13.38 -0.18
N PRO A 263 -13.52 -13.14 -1.50
CA PRO A 263 -13.31 -11.80 -2.04
C PRO A 263 -14.44 -10.85 -1.68
N GLY A 264 -14.10 -9.62 -1.31
CA GLY A 264 -15.05 -8.55 -0.96
C GLY A 264 -15.57 -8.55 0.49
N ARG A 265 -15.37 -9.64 1.26
CA ARG A 265 -15.69 -9.68 2.70
C ARG A 265 -14.71 -8.90 3.57
N ILE A 266 -13.47 -8.76 3.10
CA ILE A 266 -12.45 -7.93 3.73
C ILE A 266 -12.08 -6.85 2.72
N GLY A 267 -12.05 -5.60 3.15
CA GLY A 267 -11.78 -4.45 2.28
C GLY A 267 -10.95 -3.38 2.97
N LEU A 268 -10.67 -2.31 2.22
CA LEU A 268 -9.97 -1.14 2.70
C LEU A 268 -10.95 0.03 2.87
N ALA A 269 -10.97 0.63 4.06
CA ALA A 269 -11.55 1.95 4.31
C ALA A 269 -10.40 2.96 4.23
N LEU A 270 -10.13 3.48 3.02
CA LEU A 270 -8.93 4.28 2.77
C LEU A 270 -9.04 5.61 3.51
N ASP A 271 -8.11 5.84 4.43
CA ASP A 271 -7.84 7.15 5.01
C ASP A 271 -6.46 7.61 4.52
N PRO A 272 -6.39 8.40 3.43
CA PRO A 272 -5.11 8.82 2.86
C PRO A 272 -4.30 9.68 3.82
N VAL A 273 -5.00 10.40 4.68
CA VAL A 273 -4.45 11.41 5.57
C VAL A 273 -3.91 10.75 6.84
N GLY A 274 -4.58 9.72 7.35
CA GLY A 274 -4.07 8.86 8.42
C GLY A 274 -2.78 8.10 8.08
N LEU A 275 -2.38 8.05 6.81
CA LEU A 275 -1.10 7.48 6.36
C LEU A 275 0.07 8.48 6.38
N LEU A 276 -0.18 9.76 6.71
CA LEU A 276 0.86 10.78 6.78
C LEU A 276 1.44 10.88 8.20
N GLU A 277 2.78 10.89 8.30
CA GLU A 277 3.50 11.31 9.49
C GLU A 277 3.84 12.81 9.41
N PRO A 278 4.10 13.51 10.53
CA PRO A 278 4.43 14.94 10.52
C PRO A 278 5.58 15.31 9.57
N SER A 279 6.61 14.46 9.48
CA SER A 279 7.75 14.66 8.58
C SER A 279 7.38 14.61 7.09
N MET A 280 6.20 14.08 6.75
CA MET A 280 5.70 13.98 5.39
C MET A 280 4.91 15.22 4.95
N LEU A 281 4.46 16.08 5.87
CA LEU A 281 3.55 17.19 5.55
C LEU A 281 4.10 18.13 4.47
N ARG A 282 5.41 18.42 4.49
CA ARG A 282 6.06 19.26 3.46
C ARG A 282 5.99 18.66 2.05
N ALA A 283 5.89 17.34 1.95
CA ALA A 283 5.76 16.60 0.70
C ALA A 283 4.39 15.92 0.57
N ALA A 284 3.39 16.37 1.35
CA ALA A 284 2.05 15.78 1.36
C ALA A 284 1.44 15.66 -0.04
N PRO A 285 1.58 16.63 -0.96
CA PRO A 285 1.04 16.49 -2.31
C PRO A 285 1.54 15.25 -3.05
N ASP A 286 2.84 14.99 -3.03
CA ASP A 286 3.45 13.83 -3.68
C ASP A 286 3.01 12.52 -3.02
N HIS A 287 2.90 12.52 -1.69
CA HIS A 287 2.44 11.36 -0.93
C HIS A 287 0.96 11.04 -1.23
N LEU A 288 0.09 12.05 -1.20
CA LEU A 288 -1.34 11.90 -1.48
C LEU A 288 -1.59 11.46 -2.92
N GLU A 289 -0.90 12.03 -3.91
CA GLU A 289 -0.99 11.59 -5.31
C GLU A 289 -0.69 10.10 -5.45
N ARG A 290 0.36 9.62 -4.79
CA ARG A 290 0.72 8.19 -4.79
C ARG A 290 -0.29 7.33 -4.04
N ILE A 291 -0.81 7.81 -2.92
CA ILE A 291 -1.80 7.07 -2.13
C ILE A 291 -3.10 6.89 -2.92
N PHE A 292 -3.64 7.98 -3.47
CA PHE A 292 -4.85 7.93 -4.29
C PHE A 292 -4.63 7.08 -5.54
N GLY A 293 -3.54 7.32 -6.28
CA GLY A 293 -3.24 6.60 -7.51
C GLY A 293 -3.08 5.09 -7.33
N LEU A 294 -2.74 4.60 -6.13
CA LEU A 294 -2.53 3.18 -5.86
C LEU A 294 -3.69 2.49 -5.14
N LEU A 295 -4.47 3.24 -4.34
CA LEU A 295 -5.44 2.64 -3.42
C LEU A 295 -6.88 3.13 -3.62
N ALA A 296 -7.12 4.31 -4.21
CA ALA A 296 -8.47 4.89 -4.26
C ALA A 296 -9.46 4.01 -5.04
N SER A 297 -9.06 3.49 -6.21
CA SER A 297 -9.92 2.63 -7.03
C SER A 297 -10.18 1.24 -6.42
N ARG A 298 -9.48 0.88 -5.34
CA ARG A 298 -9.59 -0.42 -4.66
C ARG A 298 -10.20 -0.31 -3.26
N CYS A 299 -10.47 0.90 -2.79
CA CYS A 299 -11.08 1.10 -1.49
C CYS A 299 -12.61 0.95 -1.57
N ARG A 300 -13.22 0.47 -0.49
CA ARG A 300 -14.68 0.33 -0.39
C ARG A 300 -15.37 1.55 0.20
N VAL A 301 -14.59 2.43 0.82
CA VAL A 301 -15.00 3.73 1.34
C VAL A 301 -13.75 4.60 1.43
N LEU A 302 -13.88 5.88 1.06
CA LEU A 302 -12.87 6.90 1.32
C LEU A 302 -13.24 7.63 2.61
N ILE A 303 -12.38 7.62 3.61
CA ILE A 303 -12.50 8.45 4.80
C ILE A 303 -11.71 9.73 4.53
N LEU A 304 -12.41 10.87 4.55
CA LEU A 304 -11.82 12.14 4.19
C LEU A 304 -11.75 13.05 5.42
N THR A 305 -10.51 13.37 5.80
CA THR A 305 -10.17 14.27 6.90
C THR A 305 -9.10 15.24 6.44
N ASP A 306 -8.82 16.25 7.27
CA ASP A 306 -7.65 17.11 7.17
C ASP A 306 -6.82 16.96 8.46
N LEU A 307 -5.63 17.56 8.52
CA LEU A 307 -4.73 17.47 9.67
C LEU A 307 -4.41 18.86 10.21
N ARG A 308 -4.36 18.96 11.53
CA ARG A 308 -3.73 20.08 12.22
C ARG A 308 -2.37 19.65 12.71
N GLU A 309 -1.41 20.56 12.56
CA GLU A 309 -0.17 20.47 13.31
C GLU A 309 -0.51 20.59 14.82
N PRO A 310 0.23 19.87 15.68
CA PRO A 310 0.04 19.96 17.12
C PRO A 310 0.25 21.40 17.61
N GLU A 311 -0.59 21.85 18.56
CA GLU A 311 -0.44 23.16 19.20
C GLU A 311 0.65 23.08 20.28
N GLY A 312 1.81 23.74 20.08
CA GLY A 312 2.89 23.80 21.07
C GLY A 312 4.30 23.86 20.46
N GLU A 313 5.33 24.15 21.28
CA GLU A 313 6.72 23.98 20.87
C GLU A 313 7.06 22.49 20.80
N ILE A 314 7.48 22.02 19.62
CA ILE A 314 7.96 20.65 19.42
C ILE A 314 9.33 20.53 20.07
N THR A 315 9.39 19.92 21.25
CA THR A 315 10.66 19.51 21.85
C THR A 315 10.98 18.07 21.44
N GLU A 316 12.23 17.78 21.07
CA GLU A 316 12.68 16.44 20.66
C GLU A 316 12.42 15.35 21.73
N ASP A 317 12.25 15.77 22.99
CA ASP A 317 12.05 14.89 24.15
C ASP A 317 10.58 14.55 24.46
N ASP A 318 9.61 15.07 23.69
CA ASP A 318 8.19 14.79 23.92
C ASP A 318 7.63 13.79 22.88
N PRO A 319 7.58 12.48 23.20
CA PRO A 319 7.08 11.45 22.29
C PRO A 319 5.57 11.54 22.05
N GLU A 320 4.79 12.23 22.90
CA GLU A 320 3.34 12.39 22.76
C GLU A 320 2.98 13.59 21.85
N PHE A 321 3.81 14.64 21.82
CA PHE A 321 3.54 15.89 21.11
C PHE A 321 3.76 15.87 19.57
N VAL A 322 4.09 14.72 18.99
CA VAL A 322 4.38 14.59 17.54
C VAL A 322 3.19 13.97 16.76
N ALA A 323 2.00 13.92 17.36
CA ALA A 323 0.81 13.38 16.69
C ALA A 323 0.05 14.47 15.91
N LEU A 324 -0.18 14.23 14.62
CA LEU A 324 -1.10 15.06 13.83
C LEU A 324 -2.52 14.82 14.31
N SER A 325 -3.27 15.89 14.51
CA SER A 325 -4.67 15.79 14.96
C SER A 325 -5.60 15.85 13.76
N PRO A 326 -6.49 14.87 13.56
CA PRO A 326 -7.45 14.91 12.46
C PRO A 326 -8.44 16.05 12.70
N CYS A 327 -8.87 16.72 11.63
CA CYS A 327 -9.85 17.80 11.67
C CYS A 327 -10.75 17.78 10.42
N PRO A 328 -11.86 18.57 10.40
CA PRO A 328 -12.72 18.68 9.23
C PRO A 328 -11.93 19.12 7.99
N VAL A 329 -12.37 18.67 6.81
CA VAL A 329 -11.82 19.16 5.53
C VAL A 329 -11.85 20.70 5.50
N ASP A 330 -10.77 21.32 5.01
CA ASP A 330 -10.61 22.78 4.90
C ASP A 330 -10.35 23.50 6.24
N ALA A 331 -10.14 22.73 7.33
CA ALA A 331 -9.87 23.26 8.66
C ALA A 331 -8.46 22.92 9.18
N GLY A 332 -7.61 22.32 8.33
CA GLY A 332 -6.25 21.91 8.64
C GLY A 332 -5.22 22.53 7.70
N VAL A 333 -4.13 21.80 7.48
CA VAL A 333 -2.96 22.26 6.70
C VAL A 333 -2.94 21.72 5.27
N LEU A 334 -3.83 20.78 4.92
CA LEU A 334 -3.89 20.21 3.58
C LEU A 334 -4.65 21.11 2.62
N ASP A 335 -4.22 21.12 1.36
CA ASP A 335 -4.89 21.86 0.30
C ASP A 335 -6.18 21.14 -0.12
N ALA A 336 -7.34 21.72 0.21
CA ALA A 336 -8.65 21.18 -0.14
C ALA A 336 -8.85 21.06 -1.67
N SER A 337 -8.20 21.91 -2.47
CA SER A 337 -8.27 21.85 -3.93
C SER A 337 -7.56 20.63 -4.48
N LEU A 338 -6.41 20.29 -3.91
CA LEU A 338 -5.68 19.06 -4.23
C LEU A 338 -6.50 17.82 -3.86
N LEU A 339 -7.09 17.78 -2.67
CA LEU A 339 -7.93 16.65 -2.25
C LEU A 339 -9.13 16.46 -3.19
N ALA A 340 -9.80 17.55 -3.58
CA ALA A 340 -10.92 17.51 -4.51
C ALA A 340 -10.50 16.98 -5.90
N ASP A 341 -9.35 17.44 -6.42
CA ASP A 341 -8.79 16.97 -7.69
C ASP A 341 -8.44 15.47 -7.64
N LEU A 342 -7.76 15.02 -6.58
CA LEU A 342 -7.41 13.62 -6.39
C LEU A 342 -8.64 12.70 -6.33
N ILE A 343 -9.70 13.12 -5.64
CA ILE A 343 -10.97 12.39 -5.59
C ILE A 343 -11.58 12.25 -6.99
N ARG A 344 -11.63 13.34 -7.75
CA ARG A 344 -12.20 13.31 -9.12
C ARG A 344 -11.41 12.43 -10.07
N ARG A 345 -10.08 12.43 -9.96
CA ARG A 345 -9.19 11.67 -10.86
C ARG A 345 -9.10 10.18 -10.53
N HIS A 346 -9.18 9.81 -9.26
CA HIS A 346 -8.81 8.45 -8.82
C HIS A 346 -9.92 7.68 -8.11
N LEU A 347 -10.94 8.34 -7.56
CA LEU A 347 -11.99 7.68 -6.80
C LEU A 347 -13.19 7.33 -7.70
N PRO A 348 -13.58 6.04 -7.80
CA PRO A 348 -14.78 5.63 -8.51
C PRO A 348 -16.04 6.35 -8.01
N LEU A 349 -17.01 6.58 -8.90
CA LEU A 349 -18.21 7.35 -8.58
C LEU A 349 -19.09 6.71 -7.51
N GLU A 350 -19.15 5.38 -7.51
CA GLU A 350 -19.95 4.61 -6.57
C GLU A 350 -19.28 4.42 -5.20
N THR A 351 -17.98 4.70 -5.07
CA THR A 351 -17.28 4.60 -3.80
C THR A 351 -17.82 5.66 -2.82
N PRO A 352 -18.38 5.25 -1.68
CA PRO A 352 -18.84 6.18 -0.66
C PRO A 352 -17.69 7.03 -0.09
N ILE A 353 -17.99 8.28 0.24
CA ILE A 353 -17.09 9.19 0.96
C ILE A 353 -17.64 9.38 2.37
N TYR A 354 -16.87 9.01 3.38
CA TYR A 354 -17.17 9.25 4.79
C TYR A 354 -16.47 10.51 5.29
N LEU A 355 -17.26 11.45 5.81
CA LEU A 355 -16.81 12.68 6.45
C LEU A 355 -17.03 12.54 7.97
N PRO A 356 -16.00 12.23 8.77
CA PRO A 356 -16.17 11.86 10.18
C PRO A 356 -16.49 13.03 11.11
N PHE A 357 -16.38 14.27 10.62
CA PHE A 357 -16.65 15.46 11.42
C PHE A 357 -18.05 16.04 11.16
N PRO A 358 -18.62 16.79 12.13
CA PRO A 358 -19.86 17.53 11.95
C PRO A 358 -19.82 18.51 10.77
N ASP A 359 -20.99 19.03 10.40
CA ASP A 359 -21.17 19.98 9.29
C ASP A 359 -20.66 19.45 7.94
N THR A 360 -21.21 18.30 7.56
CA THR A 360 -20.95 17.66 6.26
C THR A 360 -21.21 18.59 5.09
N ALA A 361 -22.22 19.46 5.19
CA ALA A 361 -22.58 20.40 4.14
C ALA A 361 -21.44 21.42 3.89
N ALA A 362 -20.84 21.99 4.94
CA ALA A 362 -19.72 22.90 4.80
C ALA A 362 -18.48 22.22 4.21
N GLN A 363 -18.17 20.99 4.66
CA GLN A 363 -17.03 20.21 4.14
C GLN A 363 -17.20 19.88 2.65
N VAL A 364 -18.39 19.46 2.23
CA VAL A 364 -18.72 19.20 0.82
C VAL A 364 -18.63 20.48 0.00
N ALA A 365 -19.20 21.59 0.50
CA ALA A 365 -19.11 22.88 -0.16
C ALA A 365 -17.66 23.31 -0.35
N ALA A 366 -16.78 23.03 0.62
CA ALA A 366 -15.36 23.34 0.50
C ALA A 366 -14.69 22.61 -0.65
N LEU A 367 -14.94 21.31 -0.78
CA LEU A 367 -14.40 20.50 -1.87
C LEU A 367 -14.96 20.89 -3.25
N ASP A 368 -16.23 21.27 -3.32
CA ASP A 368 -16.88 21.66 -4.58
C ASP A 368 -16.51 23.08 -5.06
N ARG A 369 -16.01 23.96 -4.18
CA ARG A 369 -15.50 25.30 -4.58
C ARG A 369 -14.31 25.23 -5.53
N HIS A 370 -13.58 24.12 -5.55
CA HIS A 370 -12.34 23.95 -6.32
C HIS A 370 -12.55 23.11 -7.59
N ARG A 371 -13.63 23.37 -8.32
CA ARG A 371 -14.00 22.63 -9.53
C ARG A 371 -13.45 23.25 -10.80
#